data_AF-A0A8S3XPJ5-F1
#
_entry.id   AF-A0A8S3XPJ5-F1
#
_cell.length_a   1.000
_cell.length_b   1.000
_cell.length_c   1.000
_cell.angle_alpha   90.00
_cell.angle_beta   90.00
_cell.angle_gamma   90.00
#
_symmetry.space_group_name_H-M   'P 1'
#
loop_
_entity.id
_entity.type
_entity.pdbx_description
1 polymer ?
#
loop_
_entity_poly.entity_id
_entity_poly.type
_entity_poly.pdbx_seq_one_letter_code
_entity_poly.pdbx_strand_id
1 'polypeptide(L)'
;MAIFFFFISYMGFCGAINCSKFLLFMYSTLVILLLLLECALFFYYTSNLVEKGLQVEDGQLTHALRLSFRCCEYNYTSNMVEKIKPPWSCCGVSGSPVNCTAERAYTQNCQQTIAAWLDQYQPAIYVSLTILHVLLSSCSLIRRARSPSRSYS
;
A
#
# COMPACT_ATOMS: atom_id res chain seq x y z
N MET A 1 -2.03 10.77 -9.15
CA MET A 1 -2.37 9.34 -9.33
C MET A 1 -3.66 9.11 -10.12
N ALA A 2 -4.81 9.70 -9.74
CA ALA A 2 -6.08 9.47 -10.45
C ALA A 2 -6.04 9.72 -11.98
N ILE A 3 -5.40 10.81 -12.41
CA ILE A 3 -5.23 11.14 -13.84
C ILE A 3 -4.41 10.07 -14.56
N PHE A 4 -3.37 9.54 -13.93
CA PHE A 4 -2.52 8.50 -14.51
C PHE A 4 -3.28 7.18 -14.70
N PHE A 5 -4.05 6.76 -13.69
CA PHE A 5 -4.94 5.59 -13.81
C PHE A 5 -6.01 5.77 -14.88
N PHE A 6 -6.54 6.98 -15.04
CA PHE A 6 -7.46 7.30 -16.13
C PHE A 6 -6.81 7.11 -17.50
N PHE A 7 -5.59 7.61 -17.71
CA PHE A 7 -4.86 7.42 -18.97
C PHE A 7 -4.55 5.95 -19.27
N ILE A 8 -4.11 5.18 -18.27
CA ILE A 8 -3.86 3.74 -18.43
C ILE A 8 -5.15 3.02 -18.82
N SER A 9 -6.25 3.30 -18.12
CA SER A 9 -7.56 2.70 -18.40
C SER A 9 -8.05 3.07 -19.80
N TYR A 10 -7.89 4.34 -20.20
CA TYR A 10 -8.23 4.83 -21.53
C TYR A 10 -7.42 4.11 -22.62
N MET A 11 -6.10 3.97 -22.46
CA MET A 11 -5.24 3.26 -23.41
C MET A 11 -5.61 1.78 -23.53
N GLY A 12 -5.93 1.12 -22.41
CA GLY A 12 -6.40 -0.26 -22.42
C GLY A 12 -7.75 -0.41 -23.13
N PHE A 13 -8.72 0.45 -22.80
CA PHE A 13 -10.07 0.41 -23.36
C PHE A 13 -10.09 0.77 -24.86
N CYS A 14 -9.53 1.93 -25.24
CA CYS A 14 -9.46 2.35 -26.63
C CYS A 14 -8.56 1.45 -27.47
N GLY A 15 -7.45 0.96 -26.89
CA GLY A 15 -6.59 -0.04 -27.53
C GLY A 15 -7.34 -1.34 -27.83
N ALA A 16 -8.21 -1.78 -26.93
CA ALA A 16 -9.04 -2.96 -27.11
C ALA A 16 -10.12 -2.74 -28.19
N ILE A 17 -10.85 -1.62 -28.17
CA ILE A 17 -11.91 -1.33 -29.15
C ILE A 17 -11.31 -1.17 -30.55
N ASN A 18 -10.30 -0.32 -30.70
CA ASN A 18 -9.72 0.00 -32.00
C ASN A 18 -8.74 -1.10 -32.49
N CYS A 19 -8.54 -2.17 -31.71
CA CYS A 19 -7.56 -3.22 -31.96
C CYS A 19 -6.15 -2.68 -32.28
N SER A 20 -5.78 -1.54 -31.68
CA SER A 20 -4.53 -0.85 -31.95
C SER A 20 -3.37 -1.52 -31.22
N LYS A 21 -2.44 -2.08 -31.99
CA LYS A 21 -1.26 -2.79 -31.48
C LYS A 21 -0.34 -1.86 -30.66
N PHE A 22 -0.24 -0.59 -31.06
CA PHE A 22 0.58 0.40 -30.37
C PHE A 22 0.00 0.77 -29.00
N LEU A 23 -1.30 1.08 -28.94
CA LEU A 23 -1.98 1.43 -27.68
C LEU A 23 -1.95 0.28 -26.67
N LEU A 24 -2.17 -0.96 -27.11
CA LEU A 24 -2.09 -2.14 -26.24
C LEU A 24 -0.65 -2.40 -25.75
N PHE A 25 0.37 -2.16 -26.58
CA PHE A 25 1.77 -2.27 -26.16
C PHE A 25 2.15 -1.21 -25.13
N MET A 26 1.74 0.04 -25.35
CA MET A 26 1.95 1.14 -24.40
C MET A 26 1.24 0.86 -23.07
N TYR A 27 -0.01 0.39 -23.13
CA TYR A 27 -0.76 -0.06 -21.95
C TYR A 27 0.00 -1.14 -21.17
N SER A 28 0.44 -2.21 -21.84
CA SER A 28 1.20 -3.29 -21.20
C SER A 28 2.48 -2.79 -20.53
N THR A 29 3.22 -1.91 -21.21
CA THR A 29 4.46 -1.33 -20.67
C THR A 29 4.18 -0.47 -19.44
N LEU A 30 3.14 0.39 -19.49
CA LEU A 30 2.76 1.24 -18.36
C LEU A 30 2.28 0.42 -17.16
N VAL A 31 1.53 -0.67 -17.38
CA VAL A 31 1.11 -1.60 -16.31
C VAL A 31 2.33 -2.24 -15.64
N ILE A 32 3.34 -2.67 -16.40
CA ILE A 32 4.56 -3.25 -15.82
C ILE A 32 5.38 -2.19 -15.06
N LEU A 33 5.49 -0.98 -15.59
CA LEU A 33 6.16 0.12 -14.88
C LEU A 33 5.44 0.48 -13.58
N LEU A 34 4.10 0.42 -13.59
CA LEU A 34 3.27 0.66 -12.41
C LEU A 34 3.52 -0.42 -11.35
N LEU A 35 3.60 -1.70 -11.74
CA LEU A 35 3.99 -2.79 -10.84
C LEU A 35 5.35 -2.52 -10.18
N LEU A 36 6.37 -2.14 -10.95
CA LEU A 36 7.70 -1.86 -10.41
C LEU A 36 7.68 -0.68 -9.42
N LEU A 37 6.93 0.38 -9.76
CA LEU A 37 6.77 1.55 -8.90
C LEU A 37 6.05 1.19 -7.59
N GLU A 38 4.95 0.44 -7.65
CA GLU A 38 4.21 0.00 -6.47
C GLU A 38 5.07 -0.89 -5.58
N CYS A 39 5.86 -1.81 -6.16
CA CYS A 39 6.79 -2.64 -5.41
C CYS A 39 7.87 -1.80 -4.71
N ALA A 40 8.44 -0.80 -5.40
CA ALA A 40 9.45 0.09 -4.84
C ALA A 40 8.89 0.96 -3.71
N LEU A 41 7.69 1.53 -3.91
CA LEU A 41 7.02 2.33 -2.89
C LEU A 41 6.66 1.47 -1.67
N PHE A 42 6.07 0.29 -1.87
CA PHE A 42 5.72 -0.61 -0.79
C PHE A 42 6.95 -1.01 0.02
N PHE A 43 8.05 -1.38 -0.65
CA PHE A 43 9.32 -1.69 0.02
C PHE A 43 9.87 -0.50 0.79
N TYR A 44 9.86 0.70 0.21
CA TYR A 44 10.33 1.91 0.86
C TYR A 44 9.51 2.27 2.11
N TYR A 45 8.18 2.18 2.02
CA TYR A 45 7.29 2.47 3.16
C TYR A 45 7.44 1.44 4.26
N THR A 46 7.42 0.15 3.93
CA THR A 46 7.55 -0.93 4.91
C THR A 46 8.91 -0.88 5.61
N SER A 47 10.00 -0.67 4.87
CA SER A 47 11.34 -0.55 5.46
C SER A 47 11.44 0.66 6.40
N ASN A 48 10.93 1.83 5.99
CA ASN A 48 10.91 3.00 6.87
C ASN A 48 10.07 2.76 8.13
N LEU A 49 8.90 2.11 8.01
CA LEU A 49 8.04 1.80 9.16
C LEU A 49 8.70 0.82 10.13
N VAL A 50 9.40 -0.19 9.61
CA VAL A 50 10.11 -1.20 10.42
C VAL A 50 11.35 -0.59 11.09
N GLU A 51 12.10 0.25 10.39
CA GLU A 51 13.35 0.83 10.90
C GLU A 51 13.11 2.01 11.85
N LYS A 52 12.19 2.92 11.50
CA LYS A 52 11.95 4.15 12.27
C LYS A 52 10.80 4.05 13.27
N GLY A 53 9.97 3.01 13.19
CA GLY A 53 8.79 2.86 14.04
C GLY A 53 7.73 3.93 13.79
N LEU A 54 6.75 4.01 14.68
CA LEU A 54 5.60 4.91 14.59
C LEU A 54 5.89 6.23 15.32
N GLN A 55 6.47 7.21 14.61
CA GLN A 55 6.81 8.50 15.21
C GLN A 55 5.57 9.26 15.72
N VAL A 56 5.77 10.08 16.75
CA VAL A 56 4.70 10.79 17.47
C VAL A 56 4.16 11.99 16.67
N GLU A 57 4.97 12.56 15.76
CA GLU A 57 4.60 13.73 14.94
C GLU A 57 3.80 13.39 13.67
N ASP A 58 3.71 12.12 13.27
CA ASP A 58 3.23 11.73 11.94
C ASP A 58 1.69 11.60 11.85
N GLY A 59 0.96 12.69 12.08
CA GLY A 59 -0.38 12.94 11.53
C GLY A 59 -1.47 11.85 11.64
N GLN A 60 -2.46 11.90 10.74
CA GLN A 60 -3.64 11.02 10.73
C GLN A 60 -3.32 9.54 10.44
N LEU A 61 -2.24 9.29 9.69
CA LEU A 61 -1.86 7.94 9.27
C LEU A 61 -1.36 7.12 10.46
N THR A 62 -0.58 7.71 11.36
CA THR A 62 -0.12 7.00 12.57
C THR A 62 -1.25 6.68 13.54
N HIS A 63 -2.24 7.57 13.64
CA HIS A 63 -3.48 7.26 14.39
C HIS A 63 -4.23 6.07 13.77
N ALA A 64 -4.36 6.02 12.44
CA ALA A 64 -5.00 4.91 11.75
C ALA A 64 -4.24 3.58 11.93
N LEU A 65 -2.91 3.60 11.87
CA LEU A 65 -2.08 2.42 12.12
C LEU A 65 -2.23 1.92 13.57
N ARG A 66 -2.13 2.81 14.57
CA ARG A 66 -2.32 2.44 15.99
C ARG A 66 -3.69 1.80 16.24
N LEU A 67 -4.74 2.33 15.60
CA LEU A 67 -6.10 1.78 15.70
C LEU A 67 -6.23 0.43 14.98
N SER A 68 -5.62 0.29 13.80
CA SER A 68 -5.69 -0.94 12.99
C SER A 68 -4.96 -2.10 13.65
N PHE A 69 -3.77 -1.83 14.20
CA PHE A 69 -2.91 -2.83 14.83
C PHE A 69 -3.11 -2.95 16.35
N ARG A 70 -3.95 -2.10 16.95
CA ARG A 70 -4.22 -2.06 18.41
C ARG A 70 -2.93 -2.07 19.23
N CYS A 71 -2.02 -1.17 18.87
CA CYS A 71 -0.69 -1.08 19.45
C CYS A 71 -0.41 0.34 19.96
N CYS A 72 0.53 0.48 20.88
CA CYS A 72 1.05 1.77 21.30
C CYS A 72 2.56 1.69 21.56
N GLU A 73 3.29 2.63 20.98
CA GLU A 73 4.73 2.78 21.20
C GLU A 73 4.94 3.62 22.46
N TYR A 74 4.83 2.98 23.63
CA TYR A 74 4.97 3.65 24.92
C TYR A 74 6.10 3.00 25.71
N ASN A 75 7.22 3.71 25.84
CA ASN A 75 8.42 3.18 26.51
C ASN A 75 8.35 3.48 28.01
N TYR A 76 8.32 2.43 28.83
CA TYR A 76 8.19 2.51 30.29
C TYR A 76 9.57 2.79 30.91
N THR A 77 10.14 3.98 30.69
CA THR A 77 11.18 4.48 31.60
C THR A 77 10.47 5.21 32.73
N SER A 78 10.45 4.55 33.89
CA SER A 78 9.74 4.87 35.14
C SER A 78 9.86 6.30 35.68
N ASN A 79 10.62 7.18 35.04
CA ASN A 79 10.92 8.53 35.51
C ASN A 79 10.20 9.63 34.71
N MET A 80 9.37 9.29 33.72
CA MET A 80 8.61 10.27 32.90
C MET A 80 7.09 10.03 32.90
N VAL A 81 6.57 9.31 33.89
CA VAL A 81 5.16 8.91 34.01
C VAL A 81 4.21 10.10 34.10
N GLU A 82 4.67 11.28 34.55
CA GLU A 82 3.78 12.43 34.80
C GLU A 82 3.62 13.43 33.65
N LYS A 83 4.44 13.41 32.60
CA LYS A 83 4.47 14.55 31.64
C LYS A 83 3.99 14.28 30.22
N ILE A 84 3.83 13.03 29.79
CA ILE A 84 3.42 12.74 28.41
C ILE A 84 2.10 11.98 28.45
N LYS A 85 1.06 12.58 27.88
CA LYS A 85 -0.22 11.91 27.68
C LYS A 85 -0.17 11.15 26.35
N PRO A 86 -0.43 9.84 26.31
CA PRO A 86 -0.43 9.10 25.04
C PRO A 86 -1.49 9.66 24.09
N PRO A 87 -1.26 9.59 22.77
CA PRO A 87 -2.25 10.01 21.79
C PRO A 87 -3.53 9.19 21.94
N TRP A 88 -4.69 9.80 21.74
CA TRP A 88 -6.00 9.16 21.93
C TRP A 88 -6.15 7.84 21.15
N SER A 89 -5.50 7.71 19.98
CA SER A 89 -5.51 6.49 19.17
C SER A 89 -4.91 5.27 19.86
N CYS A 90 -4.07 5.45 20.89
CA CYS A 90 -3.53 4.35 21.70
C CYS A 90 -4.58 3.71 22.63
N CYS A 91 -5.70 4.39 22.89
CA CYS A 91 -6.79 3.87 23.73
C CYS A 91 -8.04 3.52 22.91
N GLY A 92 -7.90 3.42 21.57
CA GLY A 92 -9.03 3.19 20.67
C GLY A 92 -9.92 4.42 20.45
N VAL A 93 -11.01 4.23 19.71
CA VAL A 93 -12.00 5.29 19.43
C VAL A 93 -12.66 5.86 20.70
N SER A 94 -12.71 5.05 21.77
CA SER A 94 -13.19 5.44 23.10
C SER A 94 -12.28 6.42 23.85
N GLY A 95 -11.04 6.60 23.40
CA GLY A 95 -10.09 7.55 23.98
C GLY A 95 -10.20 8.98 23.42
N SER A 96 -10.99 9.18 22.36
CA SER A 96 -11.11 10.47 21.67
C SER A 96 -12.01 11.46 22.44
N PRO A 97 -11.65 12.77 22.54
CA PRO A 97 -10.41 13.38 22.05
C PRO A 97 -9.28 13.39 23.11
N VAL A 98 -9.57 13.26 24.40
CA VAL A 98 -8.60 13.50 25.49
C VAL A 98 -8.81 12.57 26.70
N ASN A 99 -9.32 11.36 26.53
CA ASN A 99 -9.59 10.40 27.63
C ASN A 99 -8.63 9.21 27.68
N CYS A 100 -7.47 9.31 27.00
CA CYS A 100 -6.47 8.26 27.02
C CYS A 100 -5.50 8.43 28.19
N THR A 101 -5.45 7.43 29.06
CA THR A 101 -4.50 7.29 30.17
C THR A 101 -3.57 6.12 29.89
N ALA A 102 -2.40 6.11 30.53
CA ALA A 102 -1.42 5.03 30.35
C ALA A 102 -1.99 3.64 30.68
N GLU A 103 -2.93 3.54 31.63
CA GLU A 103 -3.60 2.28 32.01
C GLU A 103 -4.54 1.73 30.94
N ARG A 104 -5.10 2.61 30.09
CA ARG A 104 -6.03 2.21 29.02
C ARG A 104 -5.37 2.10 27.65
N ALA A 105 -4.07 2.37 27.57
CA ALA A 105 -3.33 2.28 26.33
C ALA A 105 -3.06 0.81 25.94
N TYR A 106 -2.99 0.54 24.65
CA TYR A 106 -2.56 -0.77 24.16
C TYR A 106 -1.14 -1.08 24.66
N THR A 107 -0.95 -2.30 25.17
CA THR A 107 0.34 -2.76 25.71
C THR A 107 1.26 -3.33 24.64
N GLN A 108 0.74 -3.58 23.44
CA GLN A 108 1.53 -4.13 22.34
C GLN A 108 2.43 -3.07 21.71
N ASN A 109 3.70 -3.43 21.50
CA ASN A 109 4.65 -2.60 20.79
C ASN A 109 4.29 -2.53 19.29
N CYS A 110 4.10 -1.31 18.78
CA CYS A 110 3.68 -1.12 17.39
C CYS A 110 4.70 -1.63 16.38
N GLN A 111 5.99 -1.35 16.59
CA GLN A 111 7.04 -1.80 15.69
C GLN A 111 7.05 -3.32 15.56
N GLN A 112 6.96 -4.05 16.68
CA GLN A 112 6.93 -5.51 16.68
C GLN A 112 5.66 -6.07 16.02
N THR A 113 4.48 -5.56 16.37
CA THR A 113 3.21 -6.04 15.80
C THR A 113 3.14 -5.81 14.30
N ILE A 114 3.60 -4.65 13.82
CA ILE A 114 3.61 -4.31 12.39
C ILE A 114 4.64 -5.14 11.64
N ALA A 115 5.85 -5.32 12.19
CA ALA A 115 6.88 -6.16 11.57
C ALA A 115 6.42 -7.61 11.43
N ALA A 116 5.80 -8.19 12.47
CA ALA A 116 5.26 -9.55 12.41
C ALA A 116 4.13 -9.68 11.38
N TRP A 117 3.24 -8.69 11.30
CA TRP A 117 2.18 -8.68 10.29
C TRP A 117 2.75 -8.55 8.86
N LEU A 118 3.74 -7.67 8.67
CA LEU A 118 4.40 -7.50 7.38
C LEU A 118 5.07 -8.80 6.94
N ASP A 119 5.84 -9.47 7.82
CA ASP A 119 6.50 -10.73 7.49
C ASP A 119 5.50 -11.80 7.00
N GLN A 120 4.32 -11.86 7.62
CA GLN A 120 3.28 -12.82 7.26
C GLN A 120 2.56 -12.48 5.93
N TYR A 121 2.23 -11.21 5.70
CA TYR A 121 1.31 -10.82 4.60
C TYR A 121 2.00 -10.19 3.40
N GLN A 122 3.21 -9.65 3.55
CA GLN A 122 4.01 -9.08 2.48
C GLN A 122 4.15 -10.00 1.24
N PRO A 123 4.48 -11.31 1.36
CA PRO A 123 4.57 -12.17 0.18
C PRO A 123 3.23 -12.33 -0.53
N ALA A 124 2.13 -12.46 0.21
CA ALA A 124 0.79 -12.58 -0.37
C ALA A 124 0.38 -11.31 -1.14
N ILE A 125 0.69 -10.13 -0.58
CA ILE A 125 0.46 -8.85 -1.25
C ILE A 125 1.25 -8.78 -2.55
N TYR A 126 2.56 -9.05 -2.53
CA TYR A 126 3.38 -9.02 -3.75
C TYR A 126 2.93 -10.01 -4.83
N VAL A 127 2.58 -11.24 -4.44
CA VAL A 127 2.09 -12.26 -5.37
C VAL A 127 0.77 -11.82 -6.01
N SER A 128 -0.19 -11.33 -5.21
CA SER A 128 -1.47 -10.86 -5.72
C SER A 128 -1.31 -9.69 -6.69
N LEU A 129 -0.44 -8.73 -6.36
CA LEU A 129 -0.11 -7.58 -7.18
C LEU A 129 0.51 -8.01 -8.52
N THR A 130 1.48 -8.93 -8.45
CA THR A 130 2.19 -9.43 -9.64
C THR A 130 1.24 -10.18 -10.57
N ILE A 131 0.41 -11.07 -10.01
CA ILE A 131 -0.58 -11.83 -10.80
C ILE A 131 -1.53 -10.89 -11.52
N LEU A 132 -2.07 -9.88 -10.82
CA LEU A 132 -2.98 -8.90 -11.43
C LEU A 132 -2.33 -8.19 -12.63
N HIS A 133 -1.11 -7.66 -12.45
CA HIS A 133 -0.40 -6.93 -13.49
C HIS A 133 0.03 -7.83 -14.66
N VAL A 134 0.44 -9.07 -14.38
CA VAL A 134 0.78 -10.06 -15.41
C VAL A 134 -0.45 -10.46 -16.23
N LEU A 135 -1.60 -10.65 -15.60
CA LEU A 135 -2.85 -10.97 -16.31
C LEU A 135 -3.27 -9.80 -17.22
N LEU A 136 -3.25 -8.58 -16.70
CA LEU A 136 -3.63 -7.38 -17.46
C LEU A 136 -2.71 -7.15 -18.67
N SER A 137 -1.39 -7.26 -18.47
CA SER A 137 -0.40 -7.14 -19.55
C SER A 137 -0.52 -8.27 -20.58
N SER A 138 -0.59 -9.53 -20.14
CA SER A 138 -0.65 -10.69 -21.04
C SER A 138 -1.91 -10.71 -21.91
N CYS A 139 -3.08 -10.34 -21.36
CA CYS A 139 -4.32 -10.26 -22.13
C CYS A 139 -4.22 -9.26 -23.29
N SER A 140 -3.53 -8.14 -23.07
CA SER A 140 -3.33 -7.11 -24.10
C SER A 140 -2.40 -7.58 -25.23
N LEU A 141 -1.37 -8.37 -24.90
CA LEU A 141 -0.40 -8.92 -25.86
C LEU A 141 -0.97 -10.09 -26.68
N ILE A 142 -1.74 -10.98 -26.06
CA ILE A 142 -2.38 -12.12 -26.77
C ILE A 142 -3.37 -11.61 -27.83
N ARG A 143 -4.11 -10.54 -27.54
CA ARG A 143 -5.03 -9.92 -28.50
C ARG A 143 -4.29 -9.34 -29.72
N ARG A 144 -3.07 -8.80 -29.53
CA ARG A 144 -2.19 -8.37 -30.63
C ARG A 144 -1.75 -9.55 -31.52
N ALA A 145 -1.44 -10.71 -30.93
CA ALA A 145 -1.00 -11.90 -31.66
C ALA A 145 -2.13 -12.57 -32.46
N ARG A 146 -3.39 -12.47 -31.99
CA ARG A 146 -4.56 -13.08 -32.62
C ARG A 146 -5.24 -12.24 -33.71
N SER A 147 -4.87 -10.97 -33.91
CA SER A 147 -5.32 -10.23 -35.10
C SER A 147 -4.53 -10.73 -36.31
N PRO A 148 -5.12 -11.53 -37.22
CA PRO A 148 -4.42 -11.94 -38.42
C PRO A 148 -4.01 -10.68 -39.19
N SER A 149 -2.77 -10.67 -39.66
CA SER A 149 -2.36 -9.81 -40.76
C SER A 149 -3.27 -10.12 -41.94
N ARG A 150 -4.36 -9.36 -42.11
CA ARG A 150 -4.90 -9.11 -43.45
C ARG A 150 -3.87 -8.26 -44.17
N SER A 151 -2.80 -8.92 -44.61
CA SER A 151 -2.13 -8.58 -45.85
C SER A 151 -3.17 -8.86 -46.92
N TYR A 152 -3.77 -7.79 -47.45
CA TYR A 152 -4.36 -7.83 -48.77
C TYR A 152 -3.61 -6.82 -49.61
N SER A 153 -3.17 -7.35 -50.76
CA SER A 153 -2.55 -6.72 -51.91
C SER A 153 -3.28 -5.49 -52.42
#